data_AF-A0A7W0QD19-F1
#
_entry.id   AF-A0A7W0QD19-F1
#
_cell.length_a   1.000
_cell.length_b   1.000
_cell.length_c   1.000
_cell.angle_alpha   90.00
_cell.angle_beta   90.00
_cell.angle_gamma   90.00
#
_symmetry.space_group_name_H-M   'P 1'
#
loop_
_entity.id
_entity.type
_entity.pdbx_description
1 polymer ?
#
loop_
_entity_poly.entity_id
_entity_poly.type
_entity_poly.pdbx_seq_one_letter_code
_entity_poly.pdbx_strand_id
1 'polypeptide(L)'
;MTLDAQTKTKIDQLVQSDDIVLFMKGSRSFPQCGFSASVINILNTLVPKYTTVNILADNEVRTSMKEYSDWPTFPQLFIKGEFVGGADIVRQMHENGELEKKLGGLIAAAKPPAVTMSARAAAELQAALKDGSPGDVIHLTITPAWEHQLDLGPKEASHVTLELSGLTLQLDRASAARAEGVSVDFIEDATGAGFKIENPNRPATVKQIEPKALKALLDAGTIKHVYDVRTEKERSIAKLPDTKLLDDTTMAEIEALPKDTHIAFHCHHGNRSRAAAEHFLKLGFSNLYNLAGGLDAWSQTVDSKIPRY
;
A
#
# COMPACT_ATOMS: atom_id res chain seq x y z
N MET A 1 -45.85 10.66 5.83
CA MET A 1 -46.80 11.80 5.81
C MET A 1 -46.28 12.74 4.73
N THR A 2 -47.08 13.59 4.12
CA THR A 2 -46.52 14.51 3.12
C THR A 2 -45.61 15.50 3.84
N LEU A 3 -44.33 15.62 3.45
CA LEU A 3 -43.41 16.64 3.97
C LEU A 3 -44.10 18.00 3.95
N ASP A 4 -44.22 18.68 5.09
CA ASP A 4 -44.75 20.04 5.10
C ASP A 4 -43.77 21.01 4.44
N ALA A 5 -44.30 22.12 3.90
CA ALA A 5 -43.52 23.04 3.08
C ALA A 5 -42.38 23.74 3.84
N GLN A 6 -42.53 23.95 5.16
CA GLN A 6 -41.50 24.59 5.98
C GLN A 6 -40.33 23.64 6.22
N THR A 7 -40.62 22.38 6.56
CA THR A 7 -39.59 21.36 6.77
C THR A 7 -38.83 21.03 5.48
N LYS A 8 -39.53 21.00 4.33
CA LYS A 8 -38.89 20.83 3.04
C LYS A 8 -37.89 21.95 2.75
N THR A 9 -38.29 23.20 2.97
CA THR A 9 -37.43 24.38 2.79
C THR A 9 -36.19 24.32 3.69
N LYS A 10 -36.35 23.89 4.95
CA LYS A 10 -35.25 23.70 5.90
C LYS A 10 -34.26 22.63 5.41
N ILE A 11 -34.75 21.50 4.89
CA ILE A 11 -33.90 20.45 4.32
C ILE A 11 -33.19 20.93 3.06
N ASP A 12 -33.89 21.61 2.16
CA ASP A 12 -33.30 22.17 0.94
C ASP A 12 -32.13 23.11 1.28
N GLN A 13 -32.31 23.99 2.28
CA GLN A 13 -31.24 24.87 2.77
C GLN A 13 -30.05 24.11 3.35
N LEU A 14 -30.29 23.04 4.11
CA LEU A 14 -29.22 22.21 4.66
C LEU A 14 -28.45 21.48 3.56
N VAL A 15 -29.15 20.90 2.59
CA VAL A 15 -28.58 20.18 1.46
C VAL A 15 -27.78 21.10 0.53
N GLN A 16 -28.18 22.38 0.43
CA GLN A 16 -27.49 23.42 -0.35
C GLN A 16 -26.46 24.23 0.46
N SER A 17 -26.26 23.92 1.74
CA SER A 17 -25.37 24.70 2.61
C SER A 17 -23.88 24.59 2.25
N ASP A 18 -23.51 23.51 1.55
CA ASP A 18 -22.14 23.23 1.11
C ASP A 18 -22.19 22.34 -0.14
N ASP A 19 -21.08 22.25 -0.88
CA ASP A 19 -20.97 21.36 -2.04
C ASP A 19 -21.02 19.88 -1.64
N ILE A 20 -20.69 19.56 -0.39
CA ILE A 20 -20.74 18.20 0.15
C ILE A 20 -21.38 18.25 1.53
N VAL A 21 -22.52 17.58 1.67
CA VAL A 21 -23.27 17.54 2.93
C VAL A 21 -23.55 16.10 3.32
N LEU A 22 -23.17 15.72 4.54
CA LEU A 22 -23.36 14.38 5.09
C LEU A 22 -24.33 14.42 6.28
N PHE A 23 -25.50 13.83 6.12
CA PHE A 23 -26.44 13.60 7.22
C PHE A 23 -26.05 12.31 7.95
N MET A 24 -25.74 12.41 9.24
CA MET A 24 -25.15 11.29 9.99
C MET A 24 -25.50 11.29 11.47
N LYS A 25 -25.18 10.19 12.15
CA LYS A 25 -25.29 10.04 13.60
C LYS A 25 -24.00 10.52 14.28
N GLY A 26 -24.07 11.63 15.00
CA GLY A 26 -22.89 12.29 15.59
C GLY A 26 -22.33 13.39 14.70
N SER A 27 -21.03 13.65 14.81
CA SER A 27 -20.32 14.69 14.05
C SER A 27 -19.06 14.16 13.36
N ARG A 28 -18.44 14.97 12.50
CA ARG A 28 -17.16 14.63 11.85
C ARG A 28 -16.06 14.22 12.84
N SER A 29 -15.97 14.86 14.00
CA SER A 29 -14.99 14.56 15.05
C SER A 29 -15.42 13.44 16.00
N PHE A 30 -16.74 13.24 16.18
CA PHE A 30 -17.30 12.25 17.08
C PHE A 30 -18.46 11.48 16.40
N PRO A 31 -18.16 10.55 15.47
CA PRO A 31 -19.20 9.72 14.86
C PRO A 31 -19.77 8.74 15.90
N GLN A 32 -21.10 8.64 15.98
CA GLN A 32 -21.81 7.77 16.94
C GLN A 32 -22.33 6.47 16.31
N CYS A 33 -21.87 6.14 15.09
CA CYS A 33 -22.27 4.94 14.36
C CYS A 33 -21.14 4.51 13.40
N GLY A 34 -20.83 3.21 13.34
CA GLY A 34 -19.77 2.68 12.47
C GLY A 34 -19.97 2.99 10.99
N PHE A 35 -21.21 2.99 10.50
CA PHE A 35 -21.51 3.38 9.12
C PHE A 35 -21.21 4.87 8.85
N SER A 36 -21.51 5.73 9.82
CA SER A 36 -21.16 7.15 9.73
C SER A 36 -19.65 7.36 9.78
N ALA A 37 -18.95 6.66 10.68
CA ALA A 37 -17.48 6.70 10.75
C ALA A 37 -16.83 6.26 9.43
N SER A 38 -17.36 5.22 8.79
CA SER A 38 -16.86 4.73 7.50
C SER A 38 -16.93 5.79 6.40
N VAL A 39 -18.04 6.51 6.26
CA VAL A 39 -18.16 7.58 5.25
C VAL A 39 -17.25 8.77 5.58
N ILE A 40 -17.15 9.13 6.85
CA ILE A 40 -16.22 10.18 7.32
C ILE A 40 -14.77 9.85 6.94
N ASN A 41 -14.34 8.59 7.14
CA ASN A 41 -12.99 8.17 6.80
C ASN A 41 -12.69 8.35 5.30
N ILE A 42 -13.62 7.97 4.43
CA ILE A 42 -13.49 8.16 2.97
C ILE A 42 -13.44 9.65 2.62
N LEU A 43 -14.39 10.46 3.10
CA LEU A 43 -14.42 11.88 2.76
C LEU A 43 -13.17 12.61 3.28
N ASN A 44 -12.63 12.23 4.44
CA ASN A 44 -11.42 12.83 4.98
C ASN A 44 -10.15 12.56 4.12
N THR A 45 -10.11 11.48 3.35
CA THR A 45 -8.97 11.22 2.44
C THR A 45 -9.11 11.93 1.10
N LEU A 46 -10.35 12.20 0.68
CA LEU A 46 -10.64 12.76 -0.64
C LEU A 46 -10.80 14.28 -0.62
N VAL A 47 -11.55 14.83 0.34
CA VAL A 47 -12.00 16.23 0.31
C VAL A 47 -11.54 17.00 1.55
N PRO A 48 -11.08 18.24 1.38
CA PRO A 48 -10.54 19.02 2.50
C PRO A 48 -11.67 19.52 3.41
N LYS A 49 -12.83 19.84 2.81
CA LYS A 49 -13.97 20.47 3.48
C LYS A 49 -15.27 19.83 3.02
N TYR A 50 -16.16 19.61 3.97
CA TYR A 50 -17.55 19.20 3.79
C TYR A 50 -18.30 19.47 5.10
N THR A 51 -19.62 19.57 5.01
CA THR A 51 -20.51 19.82 6.14
C THR A 51 -21.15 18.53 6.64
N THR A 52 -21.25 18.36 7.96
CA THR A 52 -21.96 17.23 8.57
C THR A 52 -23.15 17.72 9.37
N VAL A 53 -24.31 17.10 9.18
CA VAL A 53 -25.53 17.38 9.94
C VAL A 53 -25.83 16.22 10.88
N ASN A 54 -25.86 16.51 12.19
CA ASN A 54 -26.16 15.50 13.21
C ASN A 54 -27.68 15.29 13.34
N ILE A 55 -28.18 14.20 12.75
CA ILE A 55 -29.61 13.86 12.77
C ILE A 55 -30.12 13.41 14.16
N LEU A 56 -29.22 13.19 15.13
CA LEU A 56 -29.63 12.89 16.50
C LEU A 56 -30.01 14.14 17.30
N ALA A 57 -29.59 15.32 16.84
CA ALA A 57 -29.93 16.59 17.48
C ALA A 57 -31.32 17.11 17.07
N ASP A 58 -31.85 16.66 15.92
CA ASP A 58 -33.12 17.12 15.37
C ASP A 58 -33.93 15.93 14.80
N ASN A 59 -34.96 15.52 15.54
CA ASN A 59 -35.82 14.39 15.16
C ASN A 59 -36.71 14.67 13.94
N GLU A 60 -37.03 15.95 13.69
CA GLU A 60 -37.80 16.37 12.52
C GLU A 60 -36.94 16.20 11.26
N VAL A 61 -35.71 16.72 11.27
CA VAL A 61 -34.74 16.51 10.18
C VAL A 61 -34.50 15.02 9.95
N ARG A 62 -34.35 14.22 11.02
CA ARG A 62 -34.15 12.76 10.90
C ARG A 62 -35.30 12.05 10.19
N THR A 63 -36.54 12.44 10.45
CA THR A 63 -37.73 11.78 9.89
C THR A 63 -37.94 12.23 8.46
N SER A 64 -37.94 13.55 8.25
CA SER A 64 -38.21 14.17 6.96
C SER A 64 -37.10 13.94 5.94
N MET A 65 -35.83 13.80 6.35
CA MET A 65 -34.75 13.50 5.42
C MET A 65 -34.93 12.13 4.73
N LYS A 66 -35.49 11.12 5.43
CA LYS A 66 -35.75 9.81 4.82
C LYS A 66 -36.78 9.87 3.70
N GLU A 67 -37.83 10.68 3.91
CA GLU A 67 -38.86 10.93 2.91
C GLU A 67 -38.32 11.83 1.78
N TYR A 68 -37.45 12.80 2.09
CA TYR A 68 -36.84 13.70 1.11
C TYR A 68 -35.91 12.97 0.13
N SER A 69 -35.03 12.11 0.65
CA SER A 69 -34.05 11.37 -0.17
C SER A 69 -34.60 10.07 -0.76
N ASP A 70 -35.85 9.69 -0.42
CA ASP A 70 -36.41 8.36 -0.63
C ASP A 70 -35.48 7.23 -0.17
N TRP A 71 -34.88 7.40 1.02
CA TRP A 71 -33.87 6.47 1.55
C TRP A 71 -34.06 6.18 3.05
N PRO A 72 -34.12 4.90 3.47
CA PRO A 72 -34.58 4.56 4.82
C PRO A 72 -33.52 4.70 5.93
N THR A 73 -32.23 4.74 5.58
CA THR A 73 -31.10 4.63 6.51
C THR A 73 -30.17 5.84 6.53
N PHE A 74 -29.30 5.91 7.54
CA PHE A 74 -28.23 6.90 7.67
C PHE A 74 -26.90 6.19 7.87
N PRO A 75 -25.76 6.77 7.44
CA PRO A 75 -25.60 8.12 6.90
C PRO A 75 -26.13 8.29 5.48
N GLN A 76 -26.37 9.53 5.05
CA GLN A 76 -26.79 9.90 3.69
C GLN A 76 -25.90 11.04 3.17
N LEU A 77 -25.25 10.80 2.02
CA LEU A 77 -24.34 11.77 1.39
C LEU A 77 -25.05 12.52 0.26
N PHE A 78 -24.85 13.84 0.23
CA PHE A 78 -25.25 14.72 -0.86
C PHE A 78 -24.01 15.42 -1.43
N ILE A 79 -23.95 15.53 -2.77
CA ILE A 79 -22.93 16.29 -3.49
C ILE A 79 -23.64 17.27 -4.42
N LYS A 80 -23.35 18.58 -4.29
CA LYS A 80 -23.97 19.68 -5.03
C LYS A 80 -25.50 19.64 -4.99
N GLY A 81 -26.04 19.30 -3.82
CA GLY A 81 -27.46 19.17 -3.58
C GLY A 81 -28.13 17.90 -4.10
N GLU A 82 -27.39 17.02 -4.79
CA GLU A 82 -27.92 15.75 -5.29
C GLU A 82 -27.64 14.62 -4.31
N PHE A 83 -28.65 13.78 -4.04
CA PHE A 83 -28.48 12.60 -3.21
C PHE A 83 -27.60 11.55 -3.91
N VAL A 84 -26.53 11.14 -3.25
CA VAL A 84 -25.57 10.15 -3.77
C VAL A 84 -25.88 8.75 -3.25
N GLY A 85 -26.13 8.61 -1.95
CA GLY A 85 -26.41 7.31 -1.36
C GLY A 85 -26.10 7.20 0.13
N GLY A 86 -26.35 5.99 0.66
CA GLY A 86 -25.95 5.59 2.00
C GLY A 86 -24.51 5.07 2.09
N ALA A 87 -24.10 4.58 3.27
CA ALA A 87 -22.71 4.16 3.50
C ALA A 87 -22.20 3.06 2.56
N ASP A 88 -23.02 2.05 2.24
CA ASP A 88 -22.62 0.96 1.33
C ASP A 88 -22.38 1.45 -0.10
N ILE A 89 -23.27 2.30 -0.61
CA ILE A 89 -23.14 2.91 -1.94
C ILE A 89 -21.88 3.78 -1.99
N VAL A 90 -21.66 4.63 -0.99
CA VAL A 90 -20.47 5.49 -0.94
C VAL A 90 -19.18 4.67 -0.89
N ARG A 91 -19.15 3.54 -0.15
CA ARG A 91 -18.01 2.62 -0.16
C ARG A 91 -17.79 2.01 -1.54
N GLN A 92 -18.83 1.48 -2.15
CA GLN A 92 -18.73 0.85 -3.48
C GLN A 92 -18.29 1.87 -4.55
N MET A 93 -18.85 3.08 -4.53
CA MET A 93 -18.47 4.17 -5.42
C MET A 93 -17.02 4.62 -5.20
N HIS A 94 -16.49 4.54 -3.98
CA HIS A 94 -15.09 4.83 -3.71
C HIS A 94 -14.19 3.69 -4.22
N GLU A 95 -14.57 2.44 -3.99
CA GLU A 95 -13.82 1.26 -4.43
C GLU A 95 -13.70 1.18 -5.96
N ASN A 96 -14.72 1.59 -6.70
CA ASN A 96 -14.72 1.60 -8.17
C ASN A 96 -14.33 2.96 -8.79
N GLY A 97 -14.00 3.97 -7.97
CA GLY A 97 -13.60 5.31 -8.42
C GLY A 97 -14.72 6.22 -8.94
N GLU A 98 -15.99 5.82 -8.87
CA GLU A 98 -17.13 6.65 -9.28
C GLU A 98 -17.35 7.84 -8.34
N LEU A 99 -17.04 7.69 -7.04
CA LEU A 99 -17.16 8.76 -6.06
C LEU A 99 -16.22 9.91 -6.41
N GLU A 100 -14.98 9.60 -6.75
CA GLU A 100 -13.97 10.56 -7.15
C GLU A 100 -14.39 11.29 -8.43
N LYS A 101 -14.95 10.57 -9.41
CA LYS A 101 -15.50 11.18 -10.62
C LYS A 101 -16.64 12.15 -10.28
N LYS A 102 -17.53 11.78 -9.36
CA LYS A 102 -18.66 12.64 -8.91
C LYS A 102 -18.17 13.87 -8.13
N LEU A 103 -17.15 13.72 -7.29
CA LEU A 103 -16.53 14.82 -6.53
C LEU A 103 -15.77 15.78 -7.44
N GLY A 104 -15.10 15.28 -8.48
CA GLY A 104 -14.38 16.07 -9.47
C GLY A 104 -13.42 17.07 -8.82
N GLY A 105 -13.58 18.36 -9.14
CA GLY A 105 -12.73 19.44 -8.63
C GLY A 105 -12.86 19.74 -7.13
N LEU A 106 -13.76 19.07 -6.40
CA LEU A 106 -13.87 19.21 -4.94
C LEU A 106 -12.82 18.38 -4.18
N ILE A 107 -12.19 17.43 -4.87
CA ILE A 107 -11.13 16.60 -4.30
C ILE A 107 -9.91 17.48 -3.95
N ALA A 108 -9.37 17.29 -2.75
CA ALA A 108 -8.14 17.93 -2.34
C ALA A 108 -7.02 17.56 -3.31
N ALA A 109 -6.32 18.55 -3.89
CA ALA A 109 -5.11 18.27 -4.66
C ALA A 109 -4.16 17.42 -3.80
N ALA A 110 -3.87 16.19 -4.25
CA ALA A 110 -2.92 15.36 -3.54
C ALA A 110 -1.54 15.98 -3.69
N LYS A 111 -0.80 16.03 -2.58
CA LYS A 111 0.56 16.58 -2.58
C LYS A 111 1.39 15.76 -3.56
N PRO A 112 2.04 16.41 -4.55
CA PRO A 112 2.90 15.69 -5.48
C PRO A 112 4.07 15.05 -4.72
N PRO A 113 4.31 13.73 -4.87
CA PRO A 113 5.41 13.05 -4.21
C PRO A 113 6.75 13.45 -4.83
N ALA A 114 7.83 13.38 -4.07
CA ALA A 114 9.18 13.56 -4.62
C ALA A 114 9.57 12.33 -5.44
N VAL A 115 9.55 12.42 -6.77
CA VAL A 115 9.99 11.34 -7.67
C VAL A 115 11.18 11.83 -8.49
N THR A 116 12.17 10.97 -8.67
CA THR A 116 13.36 11.26 -9.48
C THR A 116 13.44 10.32 -10.67
N MET A 117 14.05 10.79 -11.75
CA MET A 117 14.18 10.04 -12.99
C MET A 117 15.58 10.27 -13.58
N SER A 118 16.26 9.18 -13.97
CA SER A 118 17.54 9.30 -14.64
C SER A 118 17.38 9.87 -16.05
N ALA A 119 18.42 10.51 -16.57
CA ALA A 119 18.42 11.03 -17.95
C ALA A 119 18.17 9.92 -18.98
N ARG A 120 18.67 8.71 -18.71
CA ARG A 120 18.47 7.55 -19.58
C ARG A 120 17.01 7.10 -19.58
N ALA A 121 16.41 6.94 -18.40
CA ALA A 121 14.99 6.59 -18.29
C ALA A 121 14.09 7.63 -18.98
N ALA A 122 14.40 8.91 -18.82
CA ALA A 122 13.67 9.99 -19.48
C ALA A 122 13.76 9.89 -21.01
N ALA A 123 14.95 9.61 -21.57
CA ALA A 123 15.13 9.46 -23.01
C ALA A 123 14.30 8.29 -23.58
N GLU A 124 14.29 7.15 -22.89
CA GLU A 124 13.52 5.96 -23.29
C GLU A 124 12.01 6.21 -23.23
N LEU A 125 11.51 6.82 -22.15
CA LEU A 125 10.08 7.18 -22.04
C LEU A 125 9.68 8.24 -23.07
N GLN A 126 10.56 9.20 -23.38
CA GLN A 126 10.30 10.18 -24.41
C GLN A 126 10.23 9.55 -25.81
N ALA A 127 11.07 8.54 -26.09
CA ALA A 127 10.98 7.78 -27.33
C ALA A 127 9.67 6.99 -27.40
N ALA A 128 9.30 6.29 -26.32
CA ALA A 128 8.05 5.53 -26.24
C ALA A 128 6.80 6.41 -26.43
N LEU A 129 6.79 7.63 -25.90
CA LEU A 129 5.71 8.60 -26.11
C LEU A 129 5.59 9.11 -27.55
N LYS A 130 6.71 9.21 -28.28
CA LYS A 130 6.68 9.62 -29.71
C LYS A 130 6.02 8.56 -30.59
N ASP A 131 6.19 7.30 -30.21
CA ASP A 131 5.59 6.16 -30.90
C ASP A 131 4.15 5.85 -30.41
N GLY A 132 3.74 6.48 -29.30
CA GLY A 132 2.42 6.34 -28.67
C GLY A 132 1.33 7.24 -29.26
N SER A 133 0.17 7.29 -28.59
CA SER A 133 -0.94 8.11 -29.06
C SER A 133 -0.72 9.59 -28.73
N PRO A 134 -1.15 10.52 -29.61
CA PRO A 134 -1.05 11.95 -29.32
C PRO A 134 -1.79 12.31 -28.02
N GLY A 135 -1.07 12.89 -27.05
CA GLY A 135 -1.63 13.31 -25.77
C GLY A 135 -1.51 12.29 -24.64
N ASP A 136 -0.95 11.10 -24.92
CA ASP A 136 -0.58 10.16 -23.88
C ASP A 136 0.49 10.76 -22.96
N VAL A 137 0.43 10.37 -21.69
CA VAL A 137 1.37 10.70 -20.63
C VAL A 137 1.84 9.42 -19.97
N ILE A 138 2.89 9.52 -19.15
CA ILE A 138 3.42 8.36 -18.42
C ILE A 138 2.57 8.19 -17.16
N HIS A 139 2.10 6.98 -16.90
CA HIS A 139 1.44 6.62 -15.65
C HIS A 139 2.35 5.71 -14.83
N LEU A 140 2.52 6.03 -13.54
CA LEU A 140 3.20 5.18 -12.57
C LEU A 140 2.20 4.67 -11.53
N THR A 141 1.98 3.35 -11.57
CA THR A 141 1.14 2.65 -10.61
C THR A 141 2.01 1.96 -9.56
N ILE A 142 1.62 2.10 -8.28
CA ILE A 142 2.24 1.42 -7.13
C ILE A 142 1.15 0.65 -6.39
N THR A 143 1.10 -0.66 -6.61
CA THR A 143 0.06 -1.53 -6.05
C THR A 143 0.19 -1.64 -4.52
N PRO A 144 -0.84 -2.10 -3.80
CA PRO A 144 -0.71 -2.43 -2.38
C PRO A 144 0.36 -3.49 -2.07
N ALA A 145 0.72 -4.33 -3.06
CA ALA A 145 1.80 -5.30 -2.98
C ALA A 145 3.20 -4.70 -3.26
N TRP A 146 3.28 -3.38 -3.47
CA TRP A 146 4.52 -2.66 -3.83
C TRP A 146 5.14 -3.09 -5.16
N GLU A 147 4.29 -3.56 -6.07
CA GLU A 147 4.65 -3.76 -7.47
C GLU A 147 4.51 -2.43 -8.21
N HIS A 148 5.43 -2.19 -9.13
CA HIS A 148 5.49 -0.97 -9.92
C HIS A 148 5.14 -1.30 -11.36
N GLN A 149 4.33 -0.44 -11.97
CA GLN A 149 4.03 -0.51 -13.39
C GLN A 149 4.16 0.87 -13.99
N LEU A 150 4.83 0.94 -15.14
CA LEU A 150 4.87 2.10 -16.01
C LEU A 150 4.07 1.79 -17.27
N ASP A 151 3.12 2.65 -17.59
CA ASP A 151 2.32 2.56 -18.80
C ASP A 151 2.14 3.94 -19.44
N LEU A 152 1.76 3.95 -20.72
CA LEU A 152 1.41 5.15 -21.46
C LEU A 152 -0.09 5.14 -21.67
N GLY A 153 -0.72 6.27 -21.39
CA GLY A 153 -2.16 6.41 -21.53
C GLY A 153 -2.62 7.85 -21.46
N PRO A 154 -3.90 8.11 -21.72
CA PRO A 154 -4.44 9.47 -21.75
C PRO A 154 -4.29 10.16 -20.39
N LYS A 155 -4.25 11.49 -20.42
CA LYS A 155 -4.21 12.30 -19.20
C LYS A 155 -5.50 12.15 -18.40
N GLU A 156 -5.37 11.82 -17.12
CA GLU A 156 -6.47 11.67 -16.18
C GLU A 156 -6.54 12.88 -15.23
N ALA A 157 -7.73 13.48 -15.09
CA ALA A 157 -7.91 14.69 -14.28
C ALA A 157 -7.83 14.44 -12.76
N SER A 158 -8.12 13.21 -12.33
CA SER A 158 -8.09 12.78 -10.93
C SER A 158 -6.68 12.41 -10.43
N HIS A 159 -5.72 12.27 -11.35
CA HIS A 159 -4.36 11.81 -11.04
C HIS A 159 -3.46 12.97 -10.62
N VAL A 160 -2.53 12.68 -9.72
CA VAL A 160 -1.46 13.58 -9.32
C VAL A 160 -0.48 13.70 -10.48
N THR A 161 -0.24 14.92 -10.93
CA THR A 161 0.64 15.20 -12.07
C THR A 161 1.98 15.75 -11.58
N LEU A 162 3.07 15.21 -12.12
CA LEU A 162 4.45 15.61 -11.90
C LEU A 162 5.08 15.94 -13.25
N GLU A 163 5.85 17.02 -13.29
CA GLU A 163 6.70 17.33 -14.44
C GLU A 163 8.14 16.93 -14.10
N LEU A 164 8.68 15.95 -14.81
CA LEU A 164 10.00 15.37 -14.56
C LEU A 164 10.76 15.26 -15.87
N SER A 165 11.94 15.89 -15.95
CA SER A 165 12.81 15.82 -17.14
C SER A 165 12.11 16.22 -18.45
N GLY A 166 11.12 17.13 -18.39
CA GLY A 166 10.33 17.56 -19.54
C GLY A 166 9.21 16.59 -19.96
N LEU A 167 8.91 15.60 -19.12
CA LEU A 167 7.84 14.62 -19.30
C LEU A 167 6.78 14.79 -18.23
N THR A 168 5.53 14.51 -18.59
CA THR A 168 4.39 14.50 -17.68
C THR A 168 4.21 13.08 -17.13
N LEU A 169 4.41 12.91 -15.82
CA LEU A 169 4.16 11.69 -15.06
C LEU A 169 2.89 11.84 -14.24
N GLN A 170 1.97 10.89 -14.35
CA GLN A 170 0.74 10.82 -13.56
C GLN A 170 0.74 9.61 -12.63
N LEU A 171 0.20 9.80 -11.43
CA LEU A 171 -0.04 8.73 -10.47
C LEU A 171 -1.47 8.85 -9.95
N ASP A 172 -2.15 7.73 -9.78
CA ASP A 172 -3.38 7.74 -9.00
C ASP A 172 -3.06 8.17 -7.55
N ARG A 173 -4.07 8.57 -6.78
CA ARG A 173 -3.85 9.09 -5.41
C ARG A 173 -3.22 8.06 -4.47
N ALA A 174 -3.59 6.78 -4.60
CA ALA A 174 -3.05 5.71 -3.75
C ALA A 174 -1.59 5.42 -4.11
N SER A 175 -1.24 5.44 -5.40
CA SER A 175 0.12 5.34 -5.90
C SER A 175 0.96 6.54 -5.45
N ALA A 176 0.43 7.76 -5.56
CA ALA A 176 1.10 8.98 -5.09
C ALA A 176 1.42 8.93 -3.58
N ALA A 177 0.52 8.38 -2.76
CA ALA A 177 0.74 8.18 -1.33
C ALA A 177 1.87 7.18 -1.00
N ARG A 178 2.25 6.31 -1.95
CA ARG A 178 3.35 5.34 -1.81
C ARG A 178 4.63 5.73 -2.57
N ALA A 179 4.61 6.86 -3.29
CA ALA A 179 5.65 7.21 -4.25
C ALA A 179 6.71 8.19 -3.73
N GLU A 180 6.66 8.57 -2.45
CA GLU A 180 7.61 9.55 -1.89
C GLU A 180 9.06 9.02 -1.95
N GLY A 181 9.96 9.74 -2.63
CA GLY A 181 11.35 9.34 -2.80
C GLY A 181 11.58 8.24 -3.83
N VAL A 182 10.58 7.87 -4.65
CA VAL A 182 10.77 6.89 -5.73
C VAL A 182 11.81 7.38 -6.74
N SER A 183 12.66 6.46 -7.21
CA SER A 183 13.57 6.68 -8.32
C SER A 183 13.25 5.76 -9.49
N VAL A 184 13.28 6.32 -10.70
CA VAL A 184 13.08 5.60 -11.96
C VAL A 184 14.36 5.69 -12.78
N ASP A 185 14.93 4.53 -13.10
CA ASP A 185 16.10 4.38 -13.94
C ASP A 185 15.82 3.39 -15.08
N PHE A 186 16.73 3.34 -16.05
CA PHE A 186 16.69 2.38 -17.14
C PHE A 186 18.05 1.70 -17.26
N ILE A 187 18.05 0.39 -17.09
CA ILE A 187 19.25 -0.43 -17.10
C ILE A 187 19.22 -1.32 -18.33
N GLU A 188 20.38 -1.44 -18.97
CA GLU A 188 20.63 -2.40 -20.02
C GLU A 188 21.84 -3.22 -19.61
N ASP A 189 21.62 -4.52 -19.44
CA ASP A 189 22.66 -5.49 -19.11
C ASP A 189 22.59 -6.70 -20.04
N ALA A 190 23.44 -7.71 -19.79
CA ALA A 190 23.51 -8.91 -20.61
C ALA A 190 22.21 -9.75 -20.63
N THR A 191 21.27 -9.47 -19.73
CA THR A 191 19.98 -10.16 -19.59
C THR A 191 18.82 -9.41 -20.23
N GLY A 192 19.00 -8.13 -20.56
CA GLY A 192 18.03 -7.32 -21.28
C GLY A 192 18.08 -5.84 -20.92
N ALA A 193 17.17 -5.08 -21.53
CA ALA A 193 16.94 -3.66 -21.23
C ALA A 193 15.59 -3.49 -20.53
N GLY A 194 15.53 -2.66 -19.49
CA GLY A 194 14.28 -2.41 -18.77
C GLY A 194 14.36 -1.30 -17.73
N PHE A 195 13.19 -0.83 -17.33
CA PHE A 195 13.05 0.14 -16.26
C PHE A 195 13.34 -0.51 -14.90
N LYS A 196 14.18 0.14 -14.11
CA LYS A 196 14.40 -0.18 -12.70
C LYS A 196 13.76 0.90 -11.85
N ILE A 197 12.80 0.51 -11.02
CA ILE A 197 12.10 1.43 -10.11
C ILE A 197 12.46 1.04 -8.69
N GLU A 198 13.06 1.96 -7.95
CA GLU A 198 13.34 1.78 -6.52
C GLU A 198 12.37 2.63 -5.70
N ASN A 199 11.74 2.01 -4.70
CA ASN A 199 10.82 2.67 -3.80
C ASN A 199 11.31 2.50 -2.36
N PRO A 200 11.81 3.58 -1.72
CA PRO A 200 12.34 3.50 -0.36
C PRO A 200 11.26 3.21 0.69
N ASN A 201 9.98 3.41 0.35
CA ASN A 201 8.86 3.15 1.26
C ASN A 201 8.41 1.69 1.24
N ARG A 202 8.93 0.87 0.30
CA ARG A 202 8.58 -0.55 0.24
C ARG A 202 8.99 -1.22 1.56
N PRO A 203 8.04 -1.83 2.29
CA PRO A 203 8.35 -2.59 3.48
C PRO A 203 9.41 -3.62 3.15
N ALA A 204 10.45 -3.69 3.98
CA ALA A 204 11.40 -4.79 3.89
C ALA A 204 10.63 -6.11 3.96
N THR A 205 11.06 -7.11 3.20
CA THR A 205 10.51 -8.47 3.24
C THR A 205 11.64 -9.46 3.49
N VAL A 206 11.27 -10.63 4.03
CA VAL A 206 12.22 -11.73 4.17
C VAL A 206 12.59 -12.26 2.78
N LYS A 207 13.87 -12.20 2.43
CA LYS A 207 14.41 -12.66 1.14
C LYS A 207 14.50 -14.19 1.15
N GLN A 208 13.83 -14.86 0.23
CA GLN A 208 14.06 -16.29 0.01
C GLN A 208 15.39 -16.47 -0.71
N ILE A 209 16.26 -17.36 -0.21
CA ILE A 209 17.57 -17.61 -0.82
C ILE A 209 17.78 -19.10 -1.07
N GLU A 210 18.20 -19.44 -2.28
CA GLU A 210 18.56 -20.80 -2.66
C GLU A 210 19.87 -21.25 -1.99
N PRO A 211 20.04 -22.55 -1.69
CA PRO A 211 21.23 -23.04 -0.99
C PRO A 211 22.57 -22.64 -1.62
N LYS A 212 22.70 -22.76 -2.94
CA LYS A 212 23.94 -22.38 -3.66
C LYS A 212 24.24 -20.88 -3.57
N ALA A 213 23.20 -20.05 -3.64
CA ALA A 213 23.33 -18.61 -3.51
C ALA A 213 23.72 -18.22 -2.07
N LEU A 214 23.12 -18.87 -1.07
CA LEU A 214 23.52 -18.65 0.34
C LEU A 214 24.97 -19.08 0.57
N LYS A 215 25.40 -20.22 0.03
CA LYS A 215 26.80 -20.67 0.12
C LYS A 215 27.77 -19.63 -0.47
N ALA A 216 27.45 -19.08 -1.64
CA ALA A 216 28.28 -18.05 -2.26
C ALA A 216 28.38 -16.78 -1.39
N LEU A 217 27.28 -16.34 -0.77
CA LEU A 217 27.28 -15.17 0.13
C LEU A 217 28.01 -15.42 1.46
N LEU A 218 27.99 -16.65 1.96
CA LEU A 218 28.78 -17.09 3.11
C LEU A 218 30.27 -17.07 2.77
N ASP A 219 30.66 -17.63 1.62
CA ASP A 219 32.06 -17.69 1.18
C ASP A 219 32.63 -16.29 0.90
N ALA A 220 31.80 -15.39 0.37
CA ALA A 220 32.15 -13.99 0.18
C ALA A 220 32.22 -13.18 1.50
N GLY A 221 31.74 -13.74 2.62
CA GLY A 221 31.68 -13.07 3.91
C GLY A 221 30.61 -11.98 4.00
N THR A 222 29.69 -11.90 3.04
CA THR A 222 28.56 -10.95 3.04
C THR A 222 27.54 -11.30 4.12
N ILE A 223 27.25 -12.59 4.30
CA ILE A 223 26.43 -13.10 5.40
C ILE A 223 27.38 -13.75 6.40
N LYS A 224 27.37 -13.26 7.65
CA LYS A 224 28.17 -13.81 8.75
C LYS A 224 27.33 -14.40 9.89
N HIS A 225 26.02 -14.15 9.86
CA HIS A 225 25.10 -14.58 10.89
C HIS A 225 24.09 -15.55 10.29
N VAL A 226 24.20 -16.82 10.68
CA VAL A 226 23.26 -17.87 10.29
C VAL A 226 22.70 -18.56 11.52
N TYR A 227 21.38 -18.54 11.64
CA TYR A 227 20.67 -19.10 12.79
C TYR A 227 19.79 -20.30 12.38
N ASP A 228 19.93 -21.36 13.15
CA ASP A 228 19.18 -22.60 13.02
C ASP A 228 17.99 -22.57 13.98
N VAL A 229 16.78 -22.57 13.43
CA VAL A 229 15.54 -22.49 14.25
C VAL A 229 14.97 -23.86 14.61
N ARG A 230 15.72 -24.93 14.34
CA ARG A 230 15.36 -26.30 14.72
C ARG A 230 15.71 -26.56 16.18
N THR A 231 15.18 -27.65 16.72
CA THR A 231 15.51 -28.09 18.09
C THR A 231 16.95 -28.63 18.19
N GLU A 232 17.54 -28.63 19.38
CA GLU A 232 18.86 -29.22 19.62
C GLU A 232 18.96 -30.68 19.18
N LYS A 233 17.89 -31.47 19.38
CA LYS A 233 17.83 -32.86 18.95
C LYS A 233 17.96 -32.98 17.43
N GLU A 234 17.24 -32.16 16.67
CA GLU A 234 17.35 -32.09 15.21
C GLU A 234 18.77 -31.66 14.77
N ARG A 235 19.37 -30.70 15.47
CA ARG A 235 20.74 -30.23 15.19
C ARG A 235 21.80 -31.29 15.48
N SER A 236 21.56 -32.17 16.45
CA SER A 236 22.47 -33.27 16.78
C SER A 236 22.56 -34.34 15.68
N ILE A 237 21.49 -34.46 14.87
CA ILE A 237 21.43 -35.39 13.72
C ILE A 237 22.19 -34.80 12.53
N ALA A 238 21.93 -33.52 12.21
CA ALA A 238 22.52 -32.84 11.07
C ALA A 238 22.55 -31.33 11.30
N LYS A 239 23.68 -30.68 10.99
CA LYS A 239 23.87 -29.23 11.14
C LYS A 239 24.66 -28.65 9.97
N LEU A 240 24.33 -27.41 9.60
CA LEU A 240 25.18 -26.61 8.73
C LEU A 240 26.46 -26.18 9.48
N PRO A 241 27.59 -25.99 8.78
CA PRO A 241 28.79 -25.41 9.37
C PRO A 241 28.52 -23.96 9.81
N ASP A 242 29.14 -23.55 10.91
CA ASP A 242 29.15 -22.17 11.42
C ASP A 242 27.78 -21.53 11.70
N THR A 243 26.78 -22.34 12.08
CA THR A 243 25.47 -21.84 12.50
C THR A 243 25.27 -21.86 14.01
N LYS A 244 24.55 -20.86 14.52
CA LYS A 244 24.11 -20.79 15.92
C LYS A 244 22.68 -21.34 16.04
N LEU A 245 22.34 -21.96 17.16
CA LEU A 245 20.94 -22.26 17.47
C LEU A 245 20.20 -20.94 17.72
N LEU A 246 18.93 -20.82 17.30
CA LEU A 246 18.07 -19.72 17.72
C LEU A 246 17.40 -20.07 19.05
N ASP A 247 17.87 -19.42 20.11
CA ASP A 247 17.42 -19.51 21.49
C ASP A 247 17.29 -18.10 22.10
N ASP A 248 16.84 -17.98 23.34
CA ASP A 248 16.63 -16.67 23.98
C ASP A 248 17.92 -15.81 24.04
N THR A 249 19.09 -16.45 24.16
CA THR A 249 20.37 -15.74 24.22
C THR A 249 20.72 -15.16 22.85
N THR A 250 20.66 -15.96 21.81
CA THR A 250 20.96 -15.54 20.44
C THR A 250 19.89 -14.62 19.87
N MET A 251 18.64 -14.71 20.30
CA MET A 251 17.60 -13.71 20.01
C MET A 251 18.03 -12.34 20.53
N ALA A 252 18.44 -12.24 21.80
CA ALA A 252 18.93 -11.00 22.38
C ALA A 252 20.22 -10.49 21.68
N GLU A 253 21.13 -11.39 21.30
CA GLU A 253 22.30 -11.03 20.48
C GLU A 253 21.88 -10.42 19.14
N ILE A 254 20.91 -11.04 18.44
CA ILE A 254 20.42 -10.52 17.16
C ILE A 254 19.80 -9.15 17.35
N GLU A 255 18.94 -8.96 18.35
CA GLU A 255 18.26 -7.68 18.57
C GLU A 255 19.21 -6.50 18.76
N ALA A 256 20.38 -6.76 19.35
CA ALA A 256 21.45 -5.79 19.57
C ALA A 256 22.30 -5.49 18.31
N LEU A 257 22.17 -6.27 17.23
CA LEU A 257 22.90 -6.02 15.98
C LEU A 257 22.36 -4.78 15.24
N PRO A 258 23.20 -4.14 14.40
CA PRO A 258 22.75 -3.13 13.45
C PRO A 258 21.61 -3.65 12.56
N LYS A 259 20.58 -2.83 12.32
CA LYS A 259 19.36 -3.27 11.61
C LYS A 259 19.57 -3.57 10.12
N ASP A 260 20.66 -3.07 9.55
CA ASP A 260 21.14 -3.37 8.21
C ASP A 260 22.01 -4.64 8.14
N THR A 261 22.25 -5.33 9.26
CA THR A 261 23.04 -6.57 9.29
C THR A 261 22.38 -7.66 8.43
N HIS A 262 23.20 -8.33 7.61
CA HIS A 262 22.76 -9.47 6.80
C HIS A 262 22.67 -10.75 7.66
N ILE A 263 21.46 -11.28 7.83
CA ILE A 263 21.19 -12.43 8.70
C ILE A 263 20.39 -13.48 7.95
N ALA A 264 20.86 -14.74 7.95
CA ALA A 264 20.14 -15.86 7.39
C ALA A 264 19.55 -16.77 8.49
N PHE A 265 18.35 -17.28 8.24
CA PHE A 265 17.69 -18.27 9.07
C PHE A 265 17.46 -19.53 8.25
N HIS A 266 17.64 -20.70 8.88
CA HIS A 266 17.26 -21.96 8.28
C HIS A 266 16.55 -22.86 9.27
N CYS A 267 15.67 -23.71 8.74
CA CYS A 267 15.13 -24.85 9.47
C CYS A 267 15.32 -26.11 8.63
N HIS A 268 14.45 -27.10 8.79
CA HIS A 268 14.53 -28.32 7.98
C HIS A 268 14.08 -28.10 6.54
N HIS A 269 12.99 -27.34 6.31
CA HIS A 269 12.38 -27.10 4.98
C HIS A 269 12.18 -25.61 4.62
N GLY A 270 12.54 -24.68 5.49
CA GLY A 270 12.36 -23.23 5.28
C GLY A 270 11.09 -22.62 5.90
N ASN A 271 10.13 -23.41 6.40
CA ASN A 271 8.86 -22.89 6.93
C ASN A 271 9.01 -22.18 8.28
N ARG A 272 9.67 -22.81 9.27
CA ARG A 272 9.89 -22.23 10.61
C ARG A 272 10.81 -21.02 10.55
N SER A 273 11.85 -21.09 9.73
CA SER A 273 12.86 -20.04 9.59
C SER A 273 12.31 -18.78 8.94
N ARG A 274 11.30 -18.90 8.07
CA ARG A 274 10.57 -17.75 7.55
C ARG A 274 9.88 -16.98 8.67
N ALA A 275 9.18 -17.66 9.57
CA ALA A 275 8.51 -17.02 10.70
C ALA A 275 9.49 -16.32 11.66
N ALA A 276 10.65 -16.95 11.92
CA ALA A 276 11.71 -16.32 12.70
C ALA A 276 12.27 -15.06 12.02
N ALA A 277 12.54 -15.11 10.72
CA ALA A 277 12.96 -13.94 9.97
C ALA A 277 11.89 -12.83 9.97
N GLU A 278 10.61 -13.17 9.81
CA GLU A 278 9.50 -12.20 9.90
C GLU A 278 9.38 -11.54 11.27
N HIS A 279 9.74 -12.25 12.36
CA HIS A 279 9.81 -11.65 13.68
C HIS A 279 10.84 -10.52 13.73
N PHE A 280 12.07 -10.77 13.27
CA PHE A 280 13.12 -9.74 13.24
C PHE A 280 12.83 -8.62 12.24
N LEU A 281 12.11 -8.90 11.16
CA LEU A 281 11.65 -7.88 10.23
C LEU A 281 10.80 -6.81 10.93
N LYS A 282 9.90 -7.24 11.84
CA LYS A 282 9.06 -6.35 12.66
C LYS A 282 9.88 -5.53 13.66
N LEU A 283 11.07 -5.99 14.03
CA LEU A 283 12.03 -5.28 14.88
C LEU A 283 12.94 -4.31 14.09
N GLY A 284 12.65 -4.11 12.80
CA GLY A 284 13.29 -3.12 11.93
C GLY A 284 14.47 -3.63 11.12
N PHE A 285 14.80 -4.93 11.17
CA PHE A 285 15.87 -5.49 10.35
C PHE A 285 15.48 -5.53 8.87
N SER A 286 16.39 -5.16 7.97
CA SER A 286 16.09 -5.03 6.52
C SER A 286 16.76 -6.09 5.64
N ASN A 287 17.82 -6.74 6.12
CA ASN A 287 18.62 -7.71 5.37
C ASN A 287 18.46 -9.14 5.90
N LEU A 288 17.23 -9.64 5.89
CA LEU A 288 16.89 -10.97 6.41
C LEU A 288 16.68 -11.98 5.29
N TYR A 289 17.26 -13.16 5.45
CA TYR A 289 17.24 -14.24 4.47
C TYR A 289 16.64 -15.51 5.08
N ASN A 290 15.74 -16.18 4.36
CA ASN A 290 15.24 -17.51 4.68
C ASN A 290 15.81 -18.51 3.68
N LEU A 291 16.50 -19.55 4.15
CA LEU A 291 16.99 -20.62 3.30
C LEU A 291 15.81 -21.40 2.69
N ALA A 292 15.59 -21.24 1.39
CA ALA A 292 14.57 -21.93 0.63
C ALA A 292 14.84 -23.44 0.65
N GLY A 293 13.81 -24.23 0.98
CA GLY A 293 13.93 -25.68 1.14
C GLY A 293 14.76 -26.14 2.35
N GLY A 294 15.28 -25.20 3.16
CA GLY A 294 15.98 -25.47 4.43
C GLY A 294 17.22 -26.38 4.29
N LEU A 295 17.51 -27.09 5.37
CA LEU A 295 18.63 -28.04 5.42
C LEU A 295 18.49 -29.16 4.39
N ASP A 296 17.27 -29.64 4.14
CA ASP A 296 17.04 -30.74 3.20
C ASP A 296 17.49 -30.37 1.77
N ALA A 297 17.14 -29.17 1.30
CA ALA A 297 17.59 -28.66 0.01
C ALA A 297 19.10 -28.41 -0.02
N TRP A 298 19.68 -27.94 1.09
CA TRP A 298 21.14 -27.77 1.20
C TRP A 298 21.88 -29.09 1.06
N SER A 299 21.44 -30.14 1.75
CA SER A 299 22.03 -31.47 1.65
C SER A 299 22.01 -32.01 0.21
N GLN A 300 20.96 -31.72 -0.55
CA GLN A 300 20.83 -32.19 -1.93
C GLN A 300 21.69 -31.42 -2.93
N THR A 301 21.92 -30.12 -2.69
CA THR A 301 22.43 -29.21 -3.73
C THR A 301 23.80 -28.60 -3.42
N VAL A 302 24.23 -28.63 -2.16
CA VAL A 302 25.49 -28.02 -1.70
C VAL A 302 26.39 -29.02 -0.99
N ASP A 303 25.88 -29.74 0.01
CA ASP A 303 26.69 -30.70 0.78
C ASP A 303 25.96 -32.02 1.06
N SER A 304 26.19 -33.00 0.18
CA SER A 304 25.59 -34.34 0.27
C SER A 304 26.08 -35.18 1.45
N LYS A 305 27.08 -34.72 2.20
CA LYS A 305 27.56 -35.41 3.41
C LYS A 305 26.66 -35.13 4.62
N ILE A 306 25.86 -34.07 4.59
CA ILE A 306 24.93 -33.73 5.67
C ILE A 306 23.74 -34.70 5.61
N PRO A 307 23.50 -35.52 6.66
CA PRO A 307 22.43 -36.49 6.68
C PRO A 307 21.06 -35.84 6.50
N ARG A 308 20.21 -36.49 5.69
CA ARG A 308 18.79 -36.17 5.56
C ARG A 308 17.99 -37.06 6.51
N TYR A 309 16.90 -36.53 7.06
CA TYR A 309 16.03 -37.23 7.99
C TYR A 309 14.58 -36.78 7.80
#